data_AF-A0A1I1YJZ8-F1
#
_entry.id   AF-A0A1I1YJZ8-F1
#
_cell.length_a   1.000
_cell.length_b   1.000
_cell.length_c   1.000
_cell.angle_alpha   90.00
_cell.angle_beta   90.00
_cell.angle_gamma   90.00
#
_symmetry.space_group_name_H-M   'P 1'
#
loop_
_entity.id
_entity.type
_entity.pdbx_description
1 polymer ?
#
loop_
_entity_poly.entity_id
_entity_poly.type
_entity_poly.pdbx_seq_one_letter_code
_entity_poly.pdbx_strand_id
1 'polypeptide(L)'
;MRLGYSEEFEAAWAAYPSRSGHSKHEAFKAWQARLKSGHTAADMHAGIVRYAGYVKACGTEQQYVKHAATFLGPDRHFESDWSMPAQPPTPNGRARHAGFDQLDYSKGVSEDGRIL
;
A
#
# COMPACT_ATOMS: atom_id res chain seq x y z
N MET A 1 6.75 -30.39 -2.32
CA MET A 1 5.77 -30.48 -1.22
C MET A 1 4.82 -29.31 -1.33
N ARG A 2 3.55 -29.54 -1.69
CA ARG A 2 2.51 -28.52 -1.51
C ARG A 2 2.33 -28.39 0.01
N LEU A 3 2.89 -27.32 0.57
CA LEU A 3 2.60 -26.88 1.94
C LEU A 3 1.08 -26.81 2.10
N GLY A 4 0.52 -27.08 3.29
CA GLY A 4 -0.93 -27.24 3.56
C GLY A 4 -1.82 -26.00 3.34
N TYR A 5 -1.53 -25.23 2.29
CA TYR A 5 -2.26 -24.10 1.76
C TYR A 5 -3.21 -24.57 0.65
N SER A 6 -4.36 -23.90 0.52
CA SER A 6 -5.30 -24.18 -0.57
C SER A 6 -4.75 -23.67 -1.91
N GLU A 7 -5.11 -24.31 -3.01
CA GLU A 7 -4.69 -23.90 -4.36
C GLU A 7 -5.15 -22.47 -4.69
N GLU A 8 -6.33 -22.08 -4.21
CA GLU A 8 -6.85 -20.72 -4.37
C GLU A 8 -6.01 -19.69 -3.62
N PHE A 9 -5.52 -20.03 -2.42
CA PHE A 9 -4.62 -19.14 -1.68
C PHE A 9 -3.26 -19.05 -2.37
N GLU A 10 -2.73 -20.14 -2.92
CA GLU A 10 -1.47 -20.10 -3.67
C GLU A 10 -1.58 -19.20 -4.91
N ALA A 11 -2.69 -19.28 -5.65
CA ALA A 11 -2.96 -18.42 -6.80
C ALA A 11 -3.05 -16.94 -6.37
N ALA A 12 -3.82 -16.67 -5.32
CA ALA A 12 -3.94 -15.33 -4.74
C ALA A 12 -2.60 -14.79 -4.22
N TRP A 13 -1.79 -15.63 -3.56
CA TRP A 13 -0.47 -15.28 -3.06
C TRP A 13 0.49 -14.94 -4.19
N ALA A 14 0.48 -15.70 -5.28
CA ALA A 14 1.31 -15.44 -6.45
C ALA A 14 0.94 -14.11 -7.17
N ALA A 15 -0.33 -13.71 -7.12
CA ALA A 15 -0.79 -12.43 -7.66
C ALA A 15 -0.47 -11.23 -6.75
N TYR A 16 -0.21 -11.46 -5.46
CA TYR A 16 0.03 -10.39 -4.50
C TYR A 16 1.39 -9.70 -4.76
N PRO A 17 1.47 -8.36 -4.72
CA PRO A 17 2.73 -7.66 -4.95
C PRO A 17 3.84 -8.06 -3.97
N SER A 18 5.03 -8.33 -4.49
CA SER A 18 6.19 -8.74 -3.69
C SER A 18 6.68 -7.60 -2.78
N ARG A 19 7.08 -7.96 -1.56
CA ARG A 19 7.69 -7.03 -0.60
C ARG A 19 8.59 -7.76 0.39
N SER A 20 9.54 -7.07 1.01
CA SER A 20 10.30 -7.63 2.11
C SER A 20 9.47 -7.71 3.40
N GLY A 21 9.70 -8.75 4.19
CA GLY A 21 9.16 -8.91 5.56
C GLY A 21 7.75 -9.47 5.69
N HIS A 22 7.07 -9.86 4.61
CA HIS A 22 5.73 -10.47 4.70
C HIS A 22 5.77 -11.99 5.00
N SER A 23 4.92 -12.43 5.93
CA SER A 23 4.76 -13.84 6.30
C SER A 23 3.59 -14.50 5.56
N LYS A 24 3.88 -15.54 4.77
CA LYS A 24 2.86 -16.33 4.06
C LYS A 24 1.91 -17.05 5.03
N HIS A 25 2.43 -17.54 6.15
CA HIS A 25 1.64 -18.23 7.16
C HIS A 25 0.61 -17.31 7.83
N GLU A 26 0.99 -16.07 8.16
CA GLU A 26 0.06 -15.09 8.75
C GLU A 26 -1.01 -14.66 7.75
N ALA A 27 -0.64 -14.48 6.48
CA ALA A 27 -1.59 -14.19 5.42
C ALA A 27 -2.60 -15.34 5.24
N PHE A 28 -2.15 -16.59 5.31
CA PHE A 28 -3.04 -17.74 5.23
C PHE A 28 -3.99 -17.85 6.43
N LYS A 29 -3.52 -17.54 7.65
CA LYS A 29 -4.38 -17.46 8.84
C LYS A 29 -5.49 -16.42 8.66
N ALA A 30 -5.15 -15.25 8.13
CA ALA A 30 -6.11 -14.19 7.83
C ALA A 30 -7.11 -14.63 6.74
N TRP A 31 -6.62 -15.24 5.65
CA TRP A 31 -7.43 -15.84 4.59
C TRP A 31 -8.46 -16.84 5.12
N GLN A 32 -8.02 -17.81 5.93
CA GLN A 32 -8.92 -18.78 6.56
C GLN A 32 -9.97 -18.13 7.45
N ALA A 33 -9.60 -17.09 8.20
CA ALA A 33 -10.55 -16.36 9.03
C ALA A 33 -11.64 -15.67 8.19
N ARG A 34 -11.30 -15.15 7.00
CA ARG A 34 -12.27 -14.56 6.07
C ARG A 34 -13.20 -15.60 5.45
N LEU A 35 -12.67 -16.77 5.07
CA LEU A 35 -13.49 -17.91 4.63
C LEU A 35 -14.52 -18.31 5.71
N LYS A 36 -14.08 -18.39 6.98
CA LYS A 36 -14.97 -18.67 8.12
C LYS A 36 -16.01 -17.59 8.38
N SER A 37 -15.72 -16.34 8.03
CA SER A 37 -16.67 -15.23 8.11
C SER A 37 -17.63 -15.15 6.92
N GLY A 38 -17.52 -16.03 5.92
CA GLY A 38 -18.42 -16.10 4.77
C GLY A 38 -17.92 -15.41 3.50
N HIS A 39 -16.70 -14.86 3.47
CA HIS A 39 -16.11 -14.39 2.22
C HIS A 39 -15.67 -15.56 1.36
N THR A 40 -15.72 -15.40 0.04
CA THR A 40 -15.21 -16.42 -0.88
C THR A 40 -13.74 -16.19 -1.19
N ALA A 41 -13.05 -17.27 -1.54
CA ALA A 41 -11.69 -17.20 -2.09
C ALA A 41 -11.62 -16.33 -3.35
N ALA A 42 -12.65 -16.39 -4.20
CA ALA A 42 -12.76 -15.58 -5.40
C ALA A 42 -12.81 -14.08 -5.09
N ASP A 43 -13.60 -13.65 -4.09
CA ASP A 43 -13.71 -12.24 -3.70
C ASP A 43 -12.37 -11.69 -3.19
N MET A 44 -11.71 -12.45 -2.33
CA MET A 44 -10.40 -12.07 -1.80
C MET A 44 -9.34 -12.01 -2.91
N HIS A 45 -9.34 -12.99 -3.82
CA HIS A 45 -8.43 -13.02 -4.95
C HIS A 45 -8.68 -11.84 -5.90
N ALA A 46 -9.94 -11.52 -6.21
CA ALA A 46 -10.29 -10.36 -7.03
C ALA A 46 -9.80 -9.05 -6.40
N GLY A 47 -9.93 -8.90 -5.08
CA GLY A 47 -9.37 -7.76 -4.34
C GLY A 47 -7.86 -7.65 -4.45
N ILE A 48 -7.14 -8.78 -4.38
CA ILE A 48 -5.68 -8.83 -4.57
C ILE A 48 -5.29 -8.40 -5.98
N VAL A 49 -6.00 -8.89 -7.01
CA VAL A 49 -5.73 -8.51 -8.41
C VAL A 49 -5.93 -7.01 -8.62
N ARG A 50 -7.01 -6.42 -8.07
CA ARG A 50 -7.21 -4.96 -8.12
C ARG A 50 -6.07 -4.21 -7.44
N TYR A 51 -5.68 -4.66 -6.24
CA TYR A 51 -4.58 -4.05 -5.50
C TYR A 51 -3.24 -4.13 -6.24
N ALA A 52 -2.94 -5.27 -6.86
CA ALA A 52 -1.73 -5.43 -7.66
C ALA A 52 -1.72 -4.49 -8.87
N GLY A 53 -2.87 -4.30 -9.52
CA GLY A 53 -3.06 -3.30 -10.57
C GLY A 53 -2.79 -1.88 -10.07
N TYR A 54 -3.33 -1.50 -8.91
CA TYR A 54 -3.09 -0.21 -8.28
C TYR A 54 -1.60 0.02 -7.95
N VAL A 55 -0.93 -0.95 -7.31
CA VAL A 55 0.51 -0.86 -6.97
C VAL A 55 1.35 -0.67 -8.23
N LYS A 56 1.04 -1.41 -9.30
CA LYS A 56 1.71 -1.29 -10.59
C LYS A 56 1.46 0.06 -11.26
N ALA A 57 0.23 0.55 -11.26
CA ALA A 57 -0.14 1.83 -11.87
C ALA A 57 0.48 3.03 -11.14
N CYS A 58 0.57 2.96 -9.81
CA CYS A 58 1.14 4.00 -8.97
C CYS A 58 2.68 3.97 -8.95
N GLY A 59 3.31 2.88 -9.40
CA GLY A 59 4.77 2.69 -9.27
C GLY A 59 5.22 2.61 -7.82
N THR A 60 4.37 2.05 -6.94
CA THR A 60 4.62 2.02 -5.49
C THR A 60 5.82 1.14 -5.17
N GLU A 61 6.78 1.67 -4.41
CA GLU A 61 7.94 0.90 -3.95
C GLU A 61 7.52 -0.22 -2.98
N GLN A 62 8.29 -1.31 -2.98
CA GLN A 62 7.99 -2.53 -2.21
C GLN A 62 7.80 -2.28 -0.70
N GLN A 63 8.49 -1.29 -0.13
CA GLN A 63 8.35 -0.90 1.28
C GLN A 63 6.99 -0.28 1.63
N TYR A 64 6.28 0.27 0.65
CA TYR A 64 4.96 0.88 0.81
C TYR A 64 3.82 -0.07 0.42
N VAL A 65 4.14 -1.25 -0.14
CA VAL A 65 3.15 -2.30 -0.39
C VAL A 65 2.61 -2.81 0.96
N LYS A 66 1.29 -2.87 1.10
CA LYS A 66 0.62 -3.32 2.34
C LYS A 66 0.96 -4.78 2.63
N HIS A 67 1.12 -5.13 3.91
CA HIS A 67 1.31 -6.53 4.31
C HIS A 67 0.09 -7.36 3.95
N ALA A 68 0.29 -8.54 3.35
CA ALA A 68 -0.81 -9.42 2.93
C ALA A 68 -1.72 -9.84 4.11
N ALA A 69 -1.14 -10.10 5.29
CA ALA A 69 -1.91 -10.41 6.49
C ALA A 69 -2.82 -9.25 6.95
N THR A 70 -2.33 -8.01 6.85
CA THR A 70 -3.15 -6.82 7.12
C THR A 70 -4.22 -6.64 6.03
N PHE A 71 -3.85 -6.87 4.77
CA PHE A 71 -4.77 -6.75 3.64
C PHE A 71 -5.96 -7.71 3.73
N LEU A 72 -5.70 -8.97 4.11
CA LEU A 72 -6.70 -10.01 4.35
C LEU A 72 -7.25 -10.00 5.80
N GLY A 73 -6.85 -9.01 6.59
CA GLY A 73 -7.17 -8.88 8.00
C GLY A 73 -8.64 -8.56 8.27
N PRO A 74 -9.00 -8.31 9.54
CA PRO A 74 -10.38 -8.02 9.93
C PRO A 74 -10.97 -6.76 9.26
N ASP A 75 -10.11 -5.82 8.86
CA ASP A 75 -10.49 -4.59 8.15
C ASP A 75 -10.82 -4.80 6.66
N ARG A 76 -10.61 -6.02 6.14
CA ARG A 76 -11.03 -6.45 4.80
C ARG A 76 -10.65 -5.48 3.68
N HIS A 77 -9.38 -5.10 3.62
CA HIS A 77 -8.89 -4.19 2.57
C HIS A 77 -9.05 -4.74 1.14
N PHE A 78 -9.25 -6.06 0.97
CA PHE A 78 -9.60 -6.65 -0.32
C PHE A 78 -10.97 -6.20 -0.85
N GLU A 79 -11.86 -5.64 -0.01
CA GLU A 79 -13.17 -5.12 -0.41
C GLU A 79 -13.08 -3.71 -1.03
N SER A 80 -11.97 -3.00 -0.84
CA SER A 80 -11.82 -1.66 -1.40
C SER A 80 -11.76 -1.68 -2.94
N ASP A 81 -12.18 -0.57 -3.56
CA ASP A 81 -12.21 -0.42 -5.01
C ASP A 81 -10.82 -0.49 -5.65
N TRP A 82 -9.78 0.02 -4.96
CA TRP A 82 -8.42 0.14 -5.48
C TRP A 82 -8.37 0.74 -6.90
N SER A 83 -9.17 1.78 -7.13
CA SER A 83 -9.24 2.48 -8.41
C SER A 83 -7.86 2.98 -8.83
N MET A 84 -7.48 2.70 -10.08
CA MET A 84 -6.22 3.20 -10.63
C MET A 84 -6.29 4.73 -10.73
N PRO A 85 -5.25 5.46 -10.27
CA PRO A 85 -5.21 6.91 -10.48
C PRO A 85 -5.17 7.21 -11.98
N ALA A 86 -5.95 8.21 -12.42
CA ALA A 86 -6.10 8.56 -13.83
C ALA A 86 -4.78 8.95 -14.54
N GLN A 87 -3.72 9.24 -13.78
CA GLN A 87 -2.33 9.29 -14.22
C GLN A 87 -1.45 9.25 -12.96
N PRO A 88 -0.25 8.62 -12.98
CA PRO A 88 0.74 8.90 -11.94
C PRO A 88 1.03 10.41 -11.97
N PRO A 89 1.23 11.08 -10.83
CA PRO A 89 1.66 12.46 -10.85
C PRO A 89 2.96 12.52 -11.64
N THR A 90 2.91 13.11 -12.84
CA THR A 90 4.12 13.52 -13.54
C THR A 90 4.94 14.31 -12.52
N PRO A 91 6.24 14.04 -12.31
CA PRO A 91 7.10 14.90 -11.54
C PRO A 91 7.28 16.20 -12.32
N ASN A 92 6.25 17.03 -12.32
CA ASN A 92 6.29 18.35 -12.89
C ASN A 92 7.15 19.17 -11.94
N GLY A 93 8.41 19.34 -12.33
CA GLY A 93 9.45 20.04 -11.58
C GLY A 93 9.04 21.48 -11.28
N ARG A 94 8.29 21.67 -10.20
CA ARG A 94 8.17 22.95 -9.51
C ARG A 94 8.69 22.75 -8.11
N ALA A 95 9.93 23.21 -7.94
CA ALA A 95 10.57 23.45 -6.66
C ALA A 95 9.56 24.07 -5.68
N ARG A 96 9.09 23.25 -4.72
CA ARG A 96 8.31 23.71 -3.57
C ARG A 96 9.18 24.08 -2.36
N HIS A 97 10.50 24.14 -2.57
CA HIS A 97 11.46 24.55 -1.55
C HIS A 97 12.49 25.52 -2.16
N ALA A 98 12.04 26.52 -2.92
CA ALA A 98 12.87 27.68 -3.22
C ALA A 98 12.46 28.81 -2.27
N GLY A 99 13.38 29.24 -1.41
CA GLY A 99 13.15 30.33 -0.45
C GLY A 99 13.84 30.18 0.91
N PHE A 100 14.39 29.00 1.24
CA PHE A 100 15.13 28.81 2.51
C PHE A 100 16.60 29.24 2.44
N ASP A 101 17.16 29.34 1.24
CA ASP A 101 18.56 29.73 1.00
C ASP A 101 18.81 31.23 1.22
N GLN A 102 17.75 32.04 1.18
CA GLN A 102 17.83 33.51 1.29
C GLN A 102 17.26 34.04 2.62
N LEU A 103 17.19 33.19 3.65
CA LEU A 103 16.80 33.59 5.01
C LEU A 103 18.05 33.70 5.86
N ASP A 104 18.47 34.92 6.16
CA ASP A 104 19.52 35.19 7.15
C ASP A 104 18.96 34.93 8.56
N TYR A 105 19.07 33.67 9.02
CA TYR A 105 18.64 33.22 10.35
C TYR A 105 19.39 33.89 11.50
N SER A 106 20.37 34.77 11.22
CA SER A 106 21.11 35.50 12.24
C SER A 106 20.40 36.77 12.73
N LYS A 107 19.35 37.22 12.06
CA LYS A 107 18.48 38.30 12.56
C LYS A 107 17.29 37.72 13.32
N GLY A 108 17.22 38.06 14.62
CA GLY A 108 16.12 37.66 15.50
C GLY A 108 14.75 38.08 14.94
N VAL A 109 13.75 37.24 15.21
CA VAL A 109 12.34 37.52 14.88
C VAL A 109 11.87 38.74 15.68
N SER A 110 11.21 39.69 15.00
CA SER A 110 10.56 40.82 15.68
C SER A 110 9.32 40.36 16.44
N GLU A 111 8.93 41.12 17.47
CA GLU A 111 7.81 40.80 18.38
C GLU A 111 6.47 40.53 17.66
N ASP A 112 6.29 41.03 16.43
CA ASP A 112 5.09 40.81 15.60
C ASP A 112 5.15 39.54 14.72
N GLY A 113 6.16 38.68 14.90
CA GLY A 113 6.29 37.41 14.17
C GLY A 113 6.66 37.54 12.69
N ARG A 114 7.13 38.73 12.25
CA ARG A 114 7.72 38.92 10.92
C ARG A 114 9.24 38.86 11.00
N ILE A 115 9.83 38.18 10.01
CA ILE A 115 11.28 38.09 9.80
C ILE A 115 11.74 39.42 9.17
N LEU A 116 12.74 40.08 9.75
CA LEU A 116 13.32 41.35 9.26
C LEU A 116 14.55 41.14 8.39
#